data_AF-A0A1X3UCS6-F1
#
_entry.id   AF-A0A1X3UCS6-F1
#
_cell.length_a   1.000
_cell.length_b   1.000
_cell.length_c   1.000
_cell.angle_alpha   90.00
_cell.angle_beta   90.00
_cell.angle_gamma   90.00
#
_symmetry.space_group_name_H-M   'P 1'
#
loop_
_entity.id
_entity.type
_entity.pdbx_description
1 polymer ?
#
loop_
_entity_poly.entity_id
_entity_poly.type
_entity_poly.pdbx_seq_one_letter_code
_entity_poly.pdbx_strand_id
1 'polypeptide(L)'
;MSTAINHLPSTLLKLPVVLTPSAWNESVHLEAPSHIAEVGTRLGDVVLEAYRELHLQPDETQIDFGIYRFPPNGDRSGREWLELKLHRIDAVHGNSYLCISLRDEKPLYLC
;
A
#
# COMPACT_ATOMS: atom_id res chain seq x y z
N MET A 1 -0.54 -22.62 0.15
CA MET A 1 -0.97 -21.96 -1.10
C MET A 1 0.15 -21.02 -1.52
N SER A 2 0.84 -21.30 -2.63
CA SER A 2 1.93 -20.45 -3.12
C SER A 2 1.35 -19.19 -3.74
N THR A 3 1.48 -18.06 -3.05
CA THR A 3 1.26 -16.71 -3.61
C THR A 3 2.46 -16.38 -4.50
N ALA A 4 2.53 -17.01 -5.66
CA ALA A 4 3.61 -16.76 -6.61
C ALA A 4 3.31 -15.47 -7.37
N ILE A 5 3.91 -14.36 -6.95
CA ILE A 5 3.99 -13.05 -7.64
C ILE A 5 4.64 -13.17 -9.05
N ASN A 6 4.98 -14.39 -9.49
CA ASN A 6 5.82 -14.74 -10.63
C ASN A 6 5.29 -14.32 -12.03
N HIS A 7 4.07 -13.81 -12.15
CA HIS A 7 3.53 -13.31 -13.42
C HIS A 7 3.43 -11.79 -13.51
N LEU A 8 3.79 -11.04 -12.46
CA LEU A 8 3.94 -9.59 -12.58
C LEU A 8 5.13 -9.26 -13.48
N PRO A 9 4.98 -8.38 -14.49
CA PRO A 9 6.11 -7.85 -15.22
C PRO A 9 7.18 -7.33 -14.24
N SER A 10 8.43 -7.75 -14.42
CA SER A 10 9.54 -7.33 -13.54
C SER A 10 9.72 -5.81 -13.48
N THR A 11 9.18 -5.09 -14.46
CA THR A 11 9.11 -3.63 -14.51
C THR A 11 8.21 -3.07 -13.40
N LEU A 12 7.07 -3.70 -13.10
CA LEU A 12 6.15 -3.30 -12.04
C LEU A 12 6.72 -3.61 -10.65
N LEU A 13 7.41 -4.74 -10.48
CA LEU A 13 8.04 -5.14 -9.21
C LEU A 13 9.22 -4.24 -8.78
N LYS A 14 9.78 -3.49 -9.74
CA LYS A 14 10.91 -2.56 -9.50
C LYS A 14 10.45 -1.14 -9.20
N LEU A 15 9.15 -0.86 -9.30
CA LEU A 15 8.63 0.47 -9.05
C LEU A 15 8.76 0.80 -7.55
N PRO A 16 9.26 2.00 -7.21
CA PRO A 16 9.20 2.49 -5.84
C PRO A 16 7.74 2.50 -5.35
N VAL A 17 7.53 2.15 -4.09
CA VAL A 17 6.22 2.26 -3.43
C VAL A 17 6.25 3.46 -2.49
N VAL A 18 5.30 4.36 -2.67
CA VAL A 18 5.13 5.58 -1.87
C VAL A 18 3.74 5.54 -1.24
N LEU A 19 3.65 5.84 0.05
CA LEU A 19 2.38 6.02 0.74
C LEU A 19 2.12 7.52 0.89
N THR A 20 0.88 7.95 0.71
CA THR A 20 0.49 9.31 1.13
C THR A 20 0.61 9.43 2.66
N PRO A 21 0.77 10.65 3.20
CA PRO A 21 0.87 10.83 4.66
C PRO A 21 -0.33 10.24 5.42
N SER A 22 -1.54 10.40 4.89
CA SER A 22 -2.76 9.86 5.48
C SER A 22 -2.79 8.33 5.42
N ALA A 23 -2.43 7.73 4.28
CA ALA A 23 -2.34 6.28 4.17
C ALA A 23 -1.26 5.70 5.09
N TRP A 24 -0.10 6.35 5.21
CA TRP A 24 0.94 5.96 6.16
C TRP A 24 0.42 5.99 7.60
N ASN A 25 -0.24 7.08 8.00
CA ASN A 25 -0.78 7.23 9.35
C ASN A 25 -1.79 6.12 9.69
N GLU A 26 -2.70 5.83 8.77
CA GLU A 26 -3.73 4.83 9.01
C GLU A 26 -3.21 3.40 8.90
N SER A 27 -2.32 3.10 7.95
CA SER A 27 -1.98 1.71 7.65
C SER A 27 -0.69 1.21 8.30
N VAL A 28 0.28 2.10 8.55
CA VAL A 28 1.64 1.72 8.98
C VAL A 28 1.99 2.29 10.34
N HIS A 29 1.65 3.55 10.60
CA HIS A 29 1.97 4.21 11.86
C HIS A 29 1.32 3.50 13.06
N LEU A 30 2.00 3.60 14.19
CA LEU A 30 1.56 3.16 15.50
C LEU A 30 2.09 4.20 16.50
N GLU A 31 1.21 4.73 17.35
CA GLU A 31 1.58 5.82 18.27
C GLU A 31 2.62 5.39 19.31
N ALA A 32 2.47 4.17 19.85
CA ALA A 32 3.36 3.61 20.86
C ALA A 32 3.70 2.14 20.53
N PRO A 33 4.55 1.90 19.51
CA PRO A 33 4.96 0.55 19.15
C PRO A 33 5.79 -0.05 20.29
N SER A 34 5.51 -1.30 20.67
CA SER A 34 6.36 -1.99 21.65
C SER A 34 7.70 -2.35 21.01
N HIS A 35 7.69 -2.67 19.71
CA HIS A 35 8.89 -2.94 18.91
C HIS A 35 8.78 -2.35 17.50
N ILE A 36 9.92 -1.89 16.95
CA ILE A 36 9.99 -1.36 15.57
C ILE A 36 9.54 -2.37 14.51
N ALA A 37 9.66 -3.67 14.82
CA ALA A 37 9.20 -4.74 13.95
C ALA A 37 7.69 -4.67 13.67
N GLU A 38 6.88 -4.14 14.58
CA GLU A 38 5.43 -3.98 14.36
C GLU A 38 5.14 -3.03 13.20
N VAL A 39 5.88 -1.92 13.12
CA VAL A 39 5.78 -0.96 12.01
C VAL A 39 6.23 -1.64 10.70
N GLY A 40 7.32 -2.41 10.75
CA GLY A 40 7.80 -3.18 9.60
C GLY A 40 6.80 -4.22 9.11
N THR A 41 6.13 -4.93 10.01
CA THR A 41 5.06 -5.88 9.66
C THR A 41 3.87 -5.17 9.02
N ARG A 42 3.40 -4.05 9.60
CA ARG A 42 2.30 -3.26 9.02
C ARG A 42 2.62 -2.76 7.62
N LEU A 43 3.83 -2.24 7.41
CA LEU A 43 4.30 -1.83 6.09
C LEU A 43 4.34 -3.01 5.11
N GLY A 44 4.87 -4.15 5.55
CA GLY A 44 4.93 -5.37 4.75
C GLY A 44 3.54 -5.86 4.32
N ASP A 45 2.56 -5.85 5.23
CA ASP A 45 1.18 -6.27 4.96
C ASP A 45 0.52 -5.36 3.91
N VAL A 46 0.66 -4.04 4.04
CA VAL A 46 0.11 -3.06 3.08
C VAL A 46 0.70 -3.26 1.69
N VAL A 47 2.03 -3.33 1.60
CA VAL A 47 2.74 -3.46 0.33
C VAL A 47 2.45 -4.80 -0.33
N LEU A 48 2.42 -5.88 0.45
CA LEU A 48 2.09 -7.21 -0.06
C LEU A 48 0.69 -7.26 -0.66
N GLU A 49 -0.31 -6.67 0.02
CA GLU A 49 -1.68 -6.66 -0.48
C GLU A 49 -1.81 -5.80 -1.75
N ALA A 50 -1.16 -4.64 -1.80
CA ALA A 50 -1.11 -3.82 -3.00
C ALA A 50 -0.52 -4.59 -4.20
N TYR A 51 0.57 -5.34 -4.00
CA TYR A 51 1.14 -6.17 -5.07
C TYR A 51 0.29 -7.37 -5.45
N ARG A 52 -0.48 -7.96 -4.51
CA ARG A 52 -1.46 -9.00 -4.83
C ARG A 52 -2.54 -8.46 -5.76
N GLU A 53 -3.09 -7.29 -5.45
CA GLU A 53 -4.13 -6.68 -6.27
C GLU A 53 -3.59 -6.23 -7.63
N LEU A 54 -2.39 -5.64 -7.66
CA LEU A 54 -1.71 -5.31 -8.91
C LEU A 54 -1.41 -6.55 -9.77
N HIS A 55 -1.14 -7.70 -9.14
CA HIS A 55 -0.95 -8.95 -9.86
C HIS A 55 -2.23 -9.42 -10.57
N LEU A 56 -3.38 -9.24 -9.92
CA LEU A 56 -4.68 -9.61 -10.47
C LEU A 56 -5.12 -8.64 -11.57
N GLN A 57 -4.68 -7.39 -11.50
CA GLN A 57 -5.12 -6.29 -12.36
C GLN A 57 -3.92 -5.50 -12.92
N PRO A 58 -2.98 -6.13 -13.65
CA PRO A 58 -1.69 -5.52 -14.01
C PRO A 58 -1.81 -4.35 -15.00
N ASP A 59 -2.90 -4.28 -15.74
CA ASP A 59 -3.13 -3.23 -16.74
C ASP A 59 -3.78 -1.98 -16.14
N GLU A 60 -4.42 -2.11 -14.97
CA GLU A 60 -5.13 -1.02 -14.31
C GLU A 60 -4.16 0.01 -13.70
N THR A 61 -4.52 1.28 -13.84
CA THR A 61 -3.74 2.39 -13.27
C THR A 61 -4.24 2.80 -11.90
N GLN A 62 -5.47 2.42 -11.53
CA GLN A 62 -6.04 2.63 -10.20
C GLN A 62 -6.77 1.38 -9.73
N ILE A 63 -6.43 0.90 -8.54
CA ILE A 63 -7.00 -0.33 -7.97
C ILE A 63 -7.46 -0.04 -6.54
N ASP A 64 -8.76 -0.18 -6.29
CA ASP A 64 -9.32 -0.15 -4.94
C ASP A 64 -8.97 -1.47 -4.23
N PHE A 65 -8.47 -1.38 -3.00
CA PHE A 65 -8.18 -2.54 -2.16
C PHE A 65 -8.36 -2.20 -0.68
N GLY A 66 -8.10 -3.15 0.21
CA GLY A 66 -8.09 -2.85 1.63
C GLY A 66 -7.44 -3.92 2.47
N ILE A 67 -7.25 -3.61 3.75
CA ILE A 67 -6.62 -4.49 4.72
C ILE A 67 -7.38 -4.50 6.04
N TYR A 68 -7.31 -5.63 6.75
CA TYR A 68 -7.75 -5.72 8.15
C TYR A 68 -6.58 -5.41 9.08
N ARG A 69 -6.64 -4.25 9.75
CA ARG A 69 -5.57 -3.70 10.59
C ARG A 69 -6.07 -3.30 11.97
N PHE A 70 -5.17 -3.26 12.95
CA PHE A 70 -5.46 -2.61 14.22
C PHE A 70 -5.27 -1.08 14.06
N PRO A 71 -6.11 -0.23 14.68
CA PRO A 71 -5.98 1.21 14.61
C PRO A 71 -4.58 1.76 15.00
N PRO A 72 -4.25 3.01 14.65
CA PRO A 72 -2.92 3.58 14.87
C PRO A 72 -2.68 3.91 16.34
N ASN A 73 -3.74 4.13 17.11
CA ASN A 73 -3.69 4.35 18.56
C ASN A 73 -3.31 3.11 19.38
N GLY A 74 -3.11 1.96 18.72
CA GLY A 74 -2.71 0.71 19.35
C GLY A 74 -3.84 -0.07 20.02
N ASP A 75 -5.10 0.31 19.81
CA ASP A 75 -6.23 -0.51 20.24
C ASP A 75 -6.18 -1.90 19.57
N ARG A 76 -6.27 -2.95 20.39
CA ARG A 76 -6.26 -4.35 19.98
C ARG A 76 -7.60 -5.05 20.24
N SER A 77 -8.65 -4.29 20.53
CA SER A 77 -10.02 -4.79 20.74
C SER A 77 -10.60 -5.47 19.50
N GLY A 78 -10.20 -5.02 18.31
CA GLY A 78 -10.61 -5.60 17.03
C GLY A 78 -9.81 -5.04 15.86
N ARG A 79 -9.80 -5.78 14.75
CA ARG A 79 -9.27 -5.27 13.49
C ARG A 79 -10.36 -4.55 12.72
N GLU A 80 -10.00 -3.44 12.12
CA GLU A 80 -10.88 -2.63 11.28
C GLU A 80 -10.48 -2.78 9.81
N TRP A 81 -11.48 -2.73 8.93
CA TRP A 81 -11.25 -2.68 7.49
C TRP A 81 -10.82 -1.26 7.11
N LEU A 82 -9.65 -1.15 6.48
CA LEU A 82 -9.15 0.11 5.93
C LEU A 82 -9.19 0.04 4.41
N GLU A 83 -9.97 0.95 3.81
CA GLU A 83 -10.04 1.09 2.35
C GLU A 83 -8.89 1.95 1.82
N LEU A 84 -8.16 1.38 0.86
CA LEU A 84 -6.99 1.97 0.23
C LEU A 84 -7.15 1.97 -1.29
N LYS A 85 -6.29 2.74 -1.95
CA LYS A 85 -6.20 2.77 -3.41
C LYS A 85 -4.76 2.75 -3.84
N LEU A 86 -4.43 1.86 -4.77
CA LEU A 86 -3.16 1.81 -5.45
C LEU A 86 -3.26 2.62 -6.75
N HIS A 87 -2.30 3.50 -6.99
CA HIS A 87 -2.18 4.28 -8.21
C HIS A 87 -0.85 3.95 -8.89
N ARG A 88 -0.87 3.54 -10.15
CA ARG A 88 0.33 3.45 -10.99
C ARG A 88 0.58 4.80 -11.64
N ILE A 89 1.66 5.46 -11.22
CA ILE A 89 2.05 6.77 -11.74
C ILE A 89 3.11 6.57 -12.80
N ASP A 90 2.70 6.75 -14.05
CA ASP A 90 3.60 6.73 -15.20
C ASP A 90 4.15 8.14 -15.42
N ALA A 91 5.40 8.36 -14.98
CA ALA A 91 6.04 9.66 -15.09
C ALA A 91 6.46 9.95 -16.54
N VAL A 92 6.08 11.10 -17.07
CA VAL A 92 6.56 11.59 -18.38
C VAL A 92 8.03 12.03 -18.28
N HIS A 93 8.42 12.58 -17.13
CA HIS A 93 9.77 12.97 -16.78
C HIS A 93 10.09 12.50 -15.35
N GLY A 94 10.98 11.52 -15.19
CA GLY A 94 11.33 10.94 -13.88
C GLY A 94 11.08 9.43 -13.80
N ASN A 95 11.06 8.89 -12.58
CA ASN A 95 10.83 7.47 -12.34
C ASN A 95 9.34 7.22 -12.07
N SER A 96 8.72 6.30 -12.80
CA SER A 96 7.39 5.78 -12.46
C SER A 96 7.41 5.16 -11.06
N TYR A 97 6.27 5.21 -10.36
CA TYR A 97 6.14 4.67 -9.01
C TYR A 97 4.70 4.20 -8.73
N LEU A 98 4.56 3.41 -7.68
CA LEU A 98 3.28 2.99 -7.12
C LEU A 98 2.95 3.88 -5.93
N CYS A 99 1.81 4.54 -5.96
CA CYS A 99 1.32 5.36 -4.85
C CYS A 99 0.16 4.64 -4.16
N ILE A 100 0.24 4.47 -2.84
CA ILE A 100 -0.87 3.94 -2.02
C ILE A 100 -1.46 5.12 -1.25
N SER A 101 -2.76 5.35 -1.42
CA SER A 101 -3.52 6.39 -0.74
C SER A 101 -4.70 5.80 0.02
N LEU A 102 -5.37 6.62 0.84
CA LEU A 102 -6.73 6.28 1.26
C LEU A 102 -7.65 6.26 0.04
N ARG A 103 -8.73 5.48 0.08
CA ARG A 103 -9.64 5.30 -1.06
C ARG A 103 -10.15 6.62 -1.66
N ASP A 104 -10.57 7.54 -0.79
CA ASP A 104 -11.17 8.82 -1.16
C ASP A 104 -10.13 9.93 -1.38
N GLU A 105 -8.86 9.66 -1.12
CA GLU A 105 -7.79 10.60 -1.32
C GLU A 105 -7.45 10.73 -2.81
N LYS A 106 -7.14 11.95 -3.24
CA LYS A 106 -6.61 12.25 -4.57
C LYS A 106 -5.16 12.73 -4.41
N PRO A 107 -4.17 11.82 -4.54
CA PRO A 107 -2.77 12.21 -4.44
C PRO A 107 -2.46 13.27 -5.49
N LEU A 108 -1.82 14.36 -5.07
CA LEU A 108 -1.26 15.31 -6.01
C LEU A 108 -0.03 14.66 -6.65
N TYR A 109 -0.18 14.22 -7.89
CA TYR A 109 0.92 13.62 -8.65
C TYR A 109 1.93 14.73 -8.96
N LEU A 110 3.07 14.71 -8.25
CA LEU A 110 4.22 15.52 -8.61
C LEU A 110 4.86 14.84 -9.83
N CYS A 111 4.42 15.24 -11.01
CA CYS A 111 5.04 14.92 -12.31
C CYS A 111 6.03 16.03 -12.69
#